data_AF-A0A948J4J5-F1
#
_entry.id   AF-A0A948J4J5-F1
#
_cell.length_a   1.000
_cell.length_b   1.000
_cell.length_c   1.000
_cell.angle_alpha   90.00
_cell.angle_beta   90.00
_cell.angle_gamma   90.00
#
_symmetry.space_group_name_H-M   'P 1'
#
loop_
_entity.id
_entity.type
_entity.pdbx_description
1 polymer ?
#
loop_
_entity_poly.entity_id
_entity_poly.type
_entity_poly.pdbx_seq_one_letter_code
_entity_poly.pdbx_strand_id
1 'polypeptide(L)'
;MCQLLGMNCNVPTDVTFSFTGFAQRGGKTDHHSDGWGIAFFEGKGLRHFVDHQAAVESPVAELIRRYPIKSKNVIAHIRKATQGVVSLQNCHPFVRELWGRYWVFAHNGDLKDFRPRLHSHFRPVGDTDSEHAFCWIMQELAKSHANVPSIQELTLTLKDLAIRLSCCGTFNFLLSNGSALWSHASTSLYYIERRHPFG
;
A
#
# COMPACT_ATOMS: atom_id res chain seq x y z
N MET A 1 -8.39 13.91 -0.13
CA MET A 1 -7.71 12.89 -0.94
C MET A 1 -6.96 12.00 0.04
N CYS A 2 -6.83 10.70 -0.21
CA CYS A 2 -6.07 9.83 0.70
C CYS A 2 -4.58 10.23 0.74
N GLN A 3 -3.83 9.71 1.70
CA GLN A 3 -2.38 9.92 1.78
C GLN A 3 -1.64 8.58 1.77
N LEU A 4 -0.54 8.53 1.02
CA LEU A 4 0.36 7.38 0.91
C LEU A 4 1.69 7.68 1.58
N LEU A 5 2.25 6.70 2.27
CA LEU A 5 3.61 6.74 2.81
C LEU A 5 4.30 5.41 2.53
N GLY A 6 5.46 5.48 1.87
CA GLY A 6 6.32 4.32 1.58
C GLY A 6 7.72 4.56 2.12
N MET A 7 8.35 3.50 2.63
CA MET A 7 9.75 3.52 3.05
C MET A 7 10.45 2.26 2.55
N ASN A 8 11.60 2.45 1.89
CA ASN A 8 12.53 1.38 1.53
C ASN A 8 13.93 1.74 2.07
N CYS A 9 14.59 0.81 2.77
CA CYS A 9 15.89 1.02 3.39
C CYS A 9 16.82 -0.19 3.20
N ASN A 10 18.13 0.07 3.13
CA ASN A 10 19.14 -0.99 3.06
C ASN A 10 19.36 -1.69 4.42
N VAL A 11 19.15 -0.98 5.53
CA VAL A 11 19.17 -1.49 6.91
C VAL A 11 17.79 -1.31 7.57
N PRO A 12 17.40 -2.16 8.55
CA PRO A 12 16.15 -1.96 9.29
C PRO A 12 16.15 -0.62 10.03
N THR A 13 15.22 0.27 9.66
CA THR A 13 15.14 1.64 10.18
C THR A 13 13.89 1.83 11.02
N ASP A 14 13.98 2.70 12.03
CA ASP A 14 12.85 3.07 12.87
C ASP A 14 11.83 3.92 12.11
N VAL A 15 10.57 3.52 12.16
CA VAL A 15 9.45 4.14 11.43
C VAL A 15 8.52 4.92 12.36
N THR A 16 8.68 4.78 13.68
CA THR A 16 7.80 5.33 14.71
C THR A 16 7.68 6.85 14.57
N PHE A 17 8.78 7.54 14.22
CA PHE A 17 8.79 8.98 13.96
C PHE A 17 7.93 9.37 12.75
N SER A 18 8.11 8.67 11.62
CA SER A 18 7.36 8.91 10.38
C SER A 18 5.88 8.59 10.53
N PHE A 19 5.53 7.53 11.27
CA PHE A 19 4.15 7.17 11.54
C PHE A 19 3.47 8.16 12.50
N THR A 20 4.15 8.66 13.53
CA THR A 20 3.56 9.64 14.46
C THR A 20 3.15 10.92 13.75
N GLY A 21 4.02 11.46 12.89
CA GLY A 21 3.69 12.64 12.07
C GLY A 21 2.61 12.35 11.02
N PHE A 22 2.61 11.15 10.44
CA PHE A 22 1.59 10.71 9.49
C PHE A 22 0.22 10.54 10.15
N ALA A 23 0.14 9.86 11.30
CA ALA A 23 -1.08 9.60 12.05
C ALA A 23 -1.80 10.87 12.53
N GLN A 24 -1.08 11.98 12.77
CA GLN A 24 -1.72 13.26 13.07
C GLN A 24 -2.59 13.77 11.91
N ARG A 25 -2.24 13.42 10.66
CA ARG A 25 -3.07 13.73 9.48
C ARG A 25 -4.30 12.84 9.37
N GLY A 26 -4.41 11.78 10.16
CA GLY A 26 -5.58 10.91 10.28
C GLY A 26 -6.61 11.41 11.31
N GLY A 27 -6.99 12.69 11.24
CA GLY A 27 -8.08 13.27 12.05
C GLY A 27 -7.70 14.40 13.01
N LYS A 28 -6.41 14.75 13.18
CA LYS A 28 -5.99 15.86 14.05
C LYS A 28 -5.59 17.12 13.28
N THR A 29 -4.91 16.98 12.13
CA THR A 29 -4.46 18.10 11.30
C THR A 29 -5.08 18.11 9.89
N ASP A 30 -5.86 17.08 9.54
CA ASP A 30 -6.56 16.96 8.27
C ASP A 30 -7.89 16.19 8.47
N HIS A 31 -8.84 16.36 7.56
CA HIS A 31 -10.19 15.77 7.64
C HIS A 31 -10.24 14.29 7.22
N HIS A 32 -9.19 13.52 7.47
CA HIS A 32 -9.08 12.11 7.07
C HIS A 32 -9.38 11.20 8.25
N SER A 33 -10.66 10.85 8.43
CA SER A 33 -11.15 10.03 9.55
C SER A 33 -11.63 8.64 9.14
N ASP A 34 -11.55 8.28 7.85
CA ASP A 34 -12.27 7.13 7.29
C ASP A 34 -11.42 5.85 7.24
N GLY A 35 -10.46 5.74 8.16
CA GLY A 35 -9.59 4.60 8.33
C GLY A 35 -8.12 4.85 7.97
N TRP A 36 -7.28 3.94 8.42
CA TRP A 36 -5.83 3.97 8.20
C TRP A 36 -5.26 2.56 8.23
N GLY A 37 -4.03 2.42 7.79
CA GLY A 37 -3.29 1.18 7.97
C GLY A 37 -1.81 1.32 7.72
N ILE A 38 -1.07 0.32 8.21
CA ILE A 38 0.37 0.18 8.04
C ILE A 38 0.72 -1.30 7.92
N ALA A 39 1.63 -1.59 6.99
CA ALA A 39 2.22 -2.89 6.78
C ALA A 39 3.73 -2.77 6.70
N PHE A 40 4.44 -3.65 7.39
CA PHE A 40 5.90 -3.68 7.38
C PHE A 40 6.45 -5.11 7.50
N PHE A 41 7.58 -5.33 6.84
CA PHE A 41 8.17 -6.66 6.69
C PHE A 41 9.22 -6.97 7.75
N GLU A 42 9.16 -8.19 8.29
CA GLU A 42 10.16 -8.80 9.16
C GLU A 42 10.70 -10.07 8.47
N GLY A 43 11.72 -9.90 7.63
CA GLY A 43 12.17 -10.96 6.72
C GLY A 43 11.09 -11.29 5.69
N LYS A 44 10.61 -12.55 5.67
CA LYS A 44 9.44 -12.96 4.86
C LYS A 44 8.11 -12.75 5.58
N GLY A 45 8.14 -12.48 6.89
CA GLY A 45 6.95 -12.19 7.68
C GLY A 45 6.43 -10.78 7.39
N LEU A 46 5.14 -10.58 7.65
CA LEU A 46 4.48 -9.29 7.52
C LEU A 46 3.70 -8.99 8.80
N ARG A 47 3.93 -7.80 9.37
CA ARG A 47 2.97 -7.21 10.32
C ARG A 47 2.07 -6.27 9.57
N HIS A 48 0.77 -6.46 9.74
CA HIS A 48 -0.26 -5.72 9.04
C HIS A 48 -1.33 -5.27 10.04
N PHE A 49 -1.52 -3.97 10.12
CA PHE A 49 -2.49 -3.34 11.00
C PHE A 49 -3.33 -2.37 10.19
N VAL A 50 -4.65 -2.52 10.28
CA VAL A 50 -5.63 -1.65 9.65
C VAL A 50 -6.72 -1.35 10.66
N ASP A 51 -7.30 -0.16 10.56
CA ASP A 51 -8.50 0.22 11.31
C ASP A 51 -9.37 1.11 10.43
N HIS A 52 -10.69 1.03 10.62
CA HIS A 52 -11.67 1.89 9.97
C HIS A 52 -11.94 3.16 10.79
N GLN A 53 -11.60 3.16 12.09
CA GLN A 53 -11.64 4.35 12.93
C GLN A 53 -10.55 5.34 12.52
N ALA A 54 -10.73 6.61 12.91
CA ALA A 54 -9.69 7.63 12.75
C ALA A 54 -8.41 7.23 13.51
N ALA A 55 -7.24 7.54 12.95
CA ALA A 55 -5.96 7.16 13.54
C ALA A 55 -5.72 7.79 14.92
N VAL A 56 -6.31 8.96 15.18
CA VAL A 56 -6.19 9.65 16.48
C VAL A 56 -6.98 8.96 17.60
N GLU A 57 -8.07 8.27 17.27
CA GLU A 57 -8.96 7.59 18.23
C GLU A 57 -8.70 6.09 18.32
N SER A 58 -8.03 5.51 17.32
CA SER A 58 -7.76 4.08 17.24
C SER A 58 -6.79 3.59 18.32
N PRO A 59 -7.18 2.64 19.20
CA PRO A 59 -6.27 1.98 20.13
C PRO A 59 -5.14 1.21 19.42
N VAL A 60 -5.40 0.74 18.20
CA VAL A 60 -4.39 0.07 17.36
C VAL A 60 -3.32 1.08 16.93
N ALA A 61 -3.70 2.32 16.62
CA ALA A 61 -2.74 3.37 16.28
C ALA A 61 -1.89 3.77 17.50
N GLU A 62 -2.47 3.79 18.71
CA GLU A 62 -1.73 4.02 19.96
C GLU A 62 -0.72 2.90 20.22
N LEU A 63 -1.11 1.64 20.02
CA LEU A 63 -0.18 0.50 20.12
C LEU A 63 1.01 0.66 19.18
N ILE A 64 0.76 1.02 17.92
CA ILE A 64 1.81 1.18 16.90
C ILE A 64 2.73 2.36 17.24
N ARG A 65 2.21 3.46 17.79
CA ARG A 65 3.02 4.61 18.24
C ARG A 65 4.01 4.24 19.36
N ARG A 66 3.72 3.19 20.13
CA ARG A 66 4.59 2.70 21.21
C ARG A 66 5.44 1.51 20.80
N TYR A 67 5.20 0.94 19.63
CA TYR A 67 5.89 -0.26 19.18
C TYR A 67 7.17 0.12 18.41
N PRO A 68 8.34 -0.42 18.77
CA PRO A 68 9.58 -0.14 18.04
C PRO A 68 9.58 -0.86 16.69
N ILE A 69 9.11 -0.18 15.65
CA ILE A 69 9.03 -0.75 14.29
C ILE A 69 10.40 -0.62 13.63
N LYS A 70 11.05 -1.74 13.33
CA LYS A 70 12.26 -1.79 12.49
C LYS A 70 12.00 -2.62 11.25
N SER A 71 11.99 -1.98 10.09
CA SER A 71 11.75 -2.66 8.82
C SER A 71 12.57 -2.06 7.70
N LYS A 72 12.83 -2.87 6.67
CA LYS A 72 13.38 -2.40 5.39
C LYS A 72 12.32 -1.92 4.42
N ASN A 73 11.08 -2.39 4.56
CA ASN A 73 9.97 -2.05 3.68
C ASN A 73 8.73 -1.74 4.51
N VAL A 74 8.15 -0.57 4.29
CA VAL A 74 6.92 -0.13 4.95
C VAL A 74 6.01 0.52 3.93
N ILE A 75 4.73 0.20 4.01
CA ILE A 75 3.66 0.91 3.31
C ILE A 75 2.61 1.29 4.36
N ALA A 76 2.26 2.57 4.41
CA ALA A 76 1.18 3.08 5.23
C ALA A 76 0.23 3.94 4.38
N HIS A 77 -1.03 4.00 4.81
CA HIS A 77 -2.08 4.70 4.12
C HIS A 77 -3.06 5.33 5.12
N ILE A 78 -3.48 6.56 4.84
CA ILE A 78 -4.60 7.23 5.54
C ILE A 78 -5.72 7.42 4.54
N ARG A 79 -6.90 6.87 4.86
CA ARG A 79 -8.06 6.84 3.98
C ARG A 79 -8.95 8.05 4.20
N LYS A 80 -9.42 8.60 3.08
CA LYS A 80 -10.60 9.45 2.99
C LYS A 80 -11.57 8.71 2.05
N ALA A 81 -12.66 8.19 2.56
CA ALA A 81 -13.54 7.30 1.81
C ALA A 81 -14.29 8.08 0.72
N THR A 82 -13.90 7.85 -0.54
CA THR A 82 -14.64 8.31 -1.73
C THR A 82 -15.46 7.19 -2.36
N GLN A 83 -15.04 5.94 -2.16
CA GLN A 83 -15.66 4.72 -2.68
C GLN A 83 -15.76 3.66 -1.57
N GLY A 84 -16.84 2.88 -1.62
CA GLY A 84 -17.15 1.81 -0.67
C GLY A 84 -17.54 2.32 0.72
N VAL A 85 -18.16 1.46 1.51
CA VAL A 85 -18.50 1.80 2.91
C VAL A 85 -17.23 1.93 3.76
N VAL A 86 -17.32 2.72 4.84
CA VAL A 86 -16.26 2.78 5.86
C VAL A 86 -16.30 1.49 6.65
N SER A 87 -15.35 0.60 6.37
CA SER A 87 -15.28 -0.75 6.90
C SER A 87 -13.84 -1.25 6.85
N LEU A 88 -13.50 -2.22 7.69
CA LEU A 88 -12.14 -2.71 7.85
C LEU A 88 -11.59 -3.32 6.55
N GLN A 89 -12.41 -4.09 5.84
CA GLN A 89 -12.02 -4.75 4.58
C GLN A 89 -11.74 -3.78 3.42
N ASN A 90 -12.13 -2.51 3.58
CA ASN A 90 -11.91 -1.44 2.60
C ASN A 90 -10.73 -0.53 2.99
N CYS A 91 -10.03 -0.83 4.09
CA CYS A 91 -8.86 -0.08 4.53
C CYS A 91 -7.58 -0.60 3.87
N HIS A 92 -6.79 0.33 3.35
CA HIS A 92 -5.45 0.06 2.86
C HIS A 92 -4.44 -0.02 4.02
N PRO A 93 -3.29 -0.69 3.81
CA PRO A 93 -2.91 -1.43 2.60
C PRO A 93 -3.62 -2.79 2.49
N PHE A 94 -3.76 -3.29 1.26
CA PHE A 94 -4.24 -4.65 1.00
C PHE A 94 -3.08 -5.63 0.98
N VAL A 95 -3.32 -6.86 1.43
CA VAL A 95 -2.30 -7.92 1.50
C VAL A 95 -2.78 -9.17 0.78
N ARG A 96 -1.94 -9.74 -0.09
CA ARG A 96 -2.17 -11.02 -0.75
C ARG A 96 -0.90 -11.84 -0.84
N GLU A 97 -1.03 -13.14 -0.90
CA GLU A 97 0.07 -14.06 -1.13
C GLU A 97 0.22 -14.34 -2.64
N LEU A 98 1.44 -14.30 -3.16
CA LEU A 98 1.80 -14.83 -4.47
C LEU A 98 3.27 -15.27 -4.47
N TRP A 99 3.50 -16.49 -4.95
CA TRP A 99 4.81 -17.15 -5.07
C TRP A 99 5.59 -17.29 -3.75
N GLY A 100 4.88 -17.63 -2.67
CA GLY A 100 5.40 -17.78 -1.31
C GLY A 100 5.75 -16.46 -0.64
N ARG A 101 5.16 -15.34 -1.05
CA ARG A 101 5.49 -13.99 -0.55
C ARG A 101 4.24 -13.15 -0.31
N TYR A 102 4.26 -12.37 0.77
CA TYR A 102 3.26 -11.33 0.98
C TYR A 102 3.52 -10.15 0.06
N TRP A 103 2.48 -9.73 -0.65
CA TRP A 103 2.40 -8.52 -1.45
C TRP A 103 1.49 -7.53 -0.75
N VAL A 104 1.97 -6.30 -0.62
CA VAL A 104 1.32 -5.21 0.09
C VAL A 104 1.07 -4.09 -0.90
N PHE A 105 -0.17 -3.63 -1.01
CA PHE A 105 -0.58 -2.61 -1.98
C PHE A 105 -1.38 -1.49 -1.33
N ALA A 106 -1.04 -0.24 -1.64
CA ALA A 106 -1.81 0.93 -1.25
C ALA A 106 -2.04 1.84 -2.47
N HIS A 107 -3.28 2.28 -2.67
CA HIS A 107 -3.69 3.09 -3.82
C HIS A 107 -4.37 4.38 -3.36
N ASN A 108 -4.01 5.49 -3.99
CA ASN A 108 -4.64 6.79 -3.85
C ASN A 108 -5.08 7.28 -5.22
N GLY A 109 -6.39 7.23 -5.44
CA GLY A 109 -6.99 7.51 -6.73
C GLY A 109 -8.42 7.00 -6.77
N ASP A 110 -8.98 6.97 -7.98
CA ASP A 110 -10.35 6.54 -8.26
C ASP A 110 -10.37 6.04 -9.71
N LEU A 111 -10.69 4.76 -9.89
CA LEU A 111 -10.71 4.08 -11.17
C LEU A 111 -12.17 3.94 -11.65
N LYS A 112 -12.50 4.64 -12.73
CA LYS A 112 -13.83 4.63 -13.33
C LYS A 112 -14.06 3.35 -14.13
N ASP A 113 -15.18 2.69 -13.85
CA ASP A 113 -15.66 1.48 -14.55
C ASP A 113 -14.63 0.34 -14.67
N PHE A 114 -13.64 0.33 -13.78
CA PHE A 114 -12.59 -0.69 -13.78
C PHE A 114 -13.05 -1.96 -13.07
N ARG A 115 -13.69 -2.85 -13.84
CA ARG A 115 -14.18 -4.16 -13.36
C ARG A 115 -13.79 -5.29 -14.31
N PRO A 116 -12.48 -5.51 -14.58
CA PRO A 116 -12.05 -6.65 -15.38
C PRO A 116 -12.44 -7.96 -14.70
N ARG A 117 -12.63 -9.01 -15.51
CA ARG A 117 -12.90 -10.35 -15.01
C ARG A 117 -11.71 -10.85 -14.20
N LEU A 118 -11.99 -11.24 -12.96
CA LEU A 118 -11.03 -11.86 -12.06
C LEU A 118 -11.13 -13.39 -12.11
N HIS A 119 -9.99 -14.06 -11.98
CA HIS A 119 -9.91 -15.52 -11.90
C HIS A 119 -10.17 -15.95 -10.46
N SER A 120 -10.55 -17.21 -10.23
CA SER A 120 -10.99 -17.69 -8.90
C SER A 120 -9.97 -17.46 -7.77
N HIS A 121 -8.68 -17.33 -8.09
CA HIS A 121 -7.60 -17.22 -7.12
C HIS A 121 -7.41 -15.81 -6.57
N PHE A 122 -7.86 -14.76 -7.29
CA PHE A 122 -7.73 -13.37 -6.86
C PHE A 122 -9.10 -12.71 -6.79
N ARG A 123 -9.69 -12.69 -5.60
CA ARG A 123 -11.02 -12.11 -5.37
C ARG A 123 -10.96 -11.04 -4.29
N PRO A 124 -11.52 -9.85 -4.53
CA PRO A 124 -11.62 -8.82 -3.50
C PRO A 124 -12.48 -9.33 -2.34
N VAL A 125 -12.14 -8.91 -1.12
CA VAL A 125 -12.95 -9.15 0.08
C VAL A 125 -13.92 -7.99 0.30
N GLY A 126 -13.45 -6.77 0.08
CA GLY A 126 -14.22 -5.54 0.08
C GLY A 126 -14.81 -5.19 -1.29
N ASP A 127 -15.24 -3.94 -1.42
CA ASP A 127 -15.99 -3.42 -2.59
C ASP A 127 -15.25 -2.30 -3.33
N THR A 128 -14.05 -1.92 -2.85
CA THR A 128 -13.27 -0.83 -3.44
C THR A 128 -12.73 -1.18 -4.83
N ASP A 129 -12.66 -0.17 -5.69
CA ASP A 129 -11.90 -0.20 -6.93
C ASP A 129 -10.41 -0.51 -6.71
N SER A 130 -9.83 0.02 -5.64
CA SER A 130 -8.45 -0.25 -5.23
C SER A 130 -8.16 -1.73 -5.01
N GLU A 131 -9.01 -2.45 -4.25
CA GLU A 131 -8.78 -3.88 -4.00
C GLU A 131 -9.00 -4.70 -5.26
N HIS A 132 -9.98 -4.32 -6.09
CA HIS A 132 -10.21 -4.96 -7.38
C HIS A 132 -9.01 -4.79 -8.32
N ALA A 133 -8.43 -3.59 -8.37
CA ALA A 133 -7.20 -3.30 -9.10
C ALA A 133 -6.02 -4.12 -8.56
N PHE A 134 -5.88 -4.25 -7.25
CA PHE A 134 -4.85 -5.09 -6.67
C PHE A 134 -5.01 -6.57 -7.08
N CYS A 135 -6.22 -7.13 -6.97
CA CYS A 135 -6.52 -8.49 -7.42
C CYS A 135 -6.15 -8.70 -8.89
N TRP A 136 -6.49 -7.72 -9.73
CA TRP A 136 -6.16 -7.76 -11.15
C TRP A 136 -4.64 -7.69 -11.41
N ILE A 137 -3.90 -6.82 -10.71
CA ILE A 137 -2.43 -6.78 -10.80
C ILE A 137 -1.83 -8.14 -10.43
N MET A 138 -2.24 -8.71 -9.29
CA MET A 138 -1.74 -10.02 -8.84
C MET A 138 -2.02 -11.13 -9.84
N GLN A 139 -3.20 -11.10 -10.45
CA GLN A 139 -3.57 -12.01 -11.53
C GLN A 139 -2.68 -11.86 -12.76
N GLU A 140 -2.46 -10.64 -13.25
CA GLU A 140 -1.66 -10.43 -14.45
C GLU A 140 -0.17 -10.76 -14.21
N LEU A 141 0.33 -10.52 -12.99
CA LEU A 141 1.66 -11.00 -12.58
C LEU A 141 1.73 -12.53 -12.63
N ALA A 142 0.76 -13.24 -12.05
CA ALA A 142 0.71 -14.70 -12.04
C ALA A 142 0.56 -15.32 -13.43
N LYS A 143 -0.09 -14.62 -14.39
CA LYS A 143 -0.16 -15.05 -15.79
C LYS A 143 1.14 -14.84 -16.55
N SER A 144 1.83 -13.74 -16.25
CA SER A 144 3.03 -13.33 -16.99
C SER A 144 4.26 -14.12 -16.56
N HIS A 145 4.27 -14.66 -15.34
CA HIS A 145 5.44 -15.30 -14.75
C HIS A 145 5.09 -16.56 -13.95
N ALA A 146 5.88 -17.62 -14.12
CA ALA A 146 5.67 -18.89 -13.42
C ALA A 146 6.09 -18.85 -11.93
N ASN A 147 7.06 -18.00 -11.58
CA ASN A 147 7.58 -17.81 -10.23
C ASN A 147 8.01 -16.35 -10.03
N VAL A 148 8.62 -16.01 -8.89
CA VAL A 148 9.11 -14.65 -8.63
C VAL A 148 10.19 -14.28 -9.65
N PRO A 149 9.94 -13.31 -10.56
CA PRO A 149 10.94 -12.86 -11.54
C PRO A 149 12.02 -12.01 -10.87
N SER A 150 13.01 -11.61 -11.66
CA SER A 150 13.92 -10.55 -11.25
C SER A 150 13.17 -9.24 -10.95
N ILE A 151 13.74 -8.38 -10.12
CA ILE A 151 13.16 -7.05 -9.82
C ILE A 151 13.01 -6.25 -11.12
N GLN A 152 13.94 -6.39 -12.07
CA GLN A 152 13.92 -5.72 -13.36
C GLN A 152 12.71 -6.16 -14.20
N GLU A 153 12.50 -7.46 -14.36
CA GLU A 153 11.35 -8.00 -15.13
C GLU A 153 10.00 -7.66 -14.46
N LEU A 154 9.94 -7.73 -13.13
CA LEU A 154 8.77 -7.27 -12.37
C LEU A 154 8.48 -5.80 -12.62
N THR A 155 9.52 -4.96 -12.63
CA THR A 155 9.36 -3.52 -12.87
C THR A 155 8.80 -3.24 -14.26
N LEU A 156 9.27 -3.95 -15.29
CA LEU A 156 8.74 -3.84 -16.65
C LEU A 156 7.27 -4.25 -16.71
N THR A 157 6.93 -5.39 -16.11
CA THR A 157 5.54 -5.89 -16.08
C THR A 157 4.62 -4.91 -15.36
N LEU A 158 5.03 -4.44 -14.17
CA LEU A 158 4.26 -3.47 -13.38
C LEU A 158 4.07 -2.14 -14.10
N LYS A 159 5.08 -1.68 -14.87
CA LYS A 159 4.97 -0.47 -15.69
C LYS A 159 3.84 -0.59 -16.71
N ASP A 160 3.77 -1.71 -17.42
CA ASP A 160 2.72 -1.94 -18.43
C ASP A 160 1.32 -2.03 -17.80
N LEU A 161 1.21 -2.70 -16.65
CA LEU A 161 -0.06 -2.80 -15.90
C LEU A 161 -0.51 -1.44 -15.35
N ALA A 162 0.42 -0.65 -14.82
CA ALA A 162 0.15 0.68 -14.28
C ALA A 162 -0.36 1.64 -15.36
N ILE A 163 0.21 1.59 -16.58
CA ILE A 163 -0.27 2.39 -17.71
C ILE A 163 -1.73 2.07 -18.01
N ARG A 164 -2.10 0.78 -18.12
CA ARG A 164 -3.48 0.36 -18.40
C ARG A 164 -4.46 0.85 -17.33
N LEU A 165 -4.09 0.74 -16.07
CA LEU A 165 -4.91 1.21 -14.94
C LEU A 165 -5.05 2.73 -14.94
N SER A 166 -3.98 3.46 -15.26
CA SER A 166 -4.02 4.92 -15.33
C SER A 166 -4.92 5.48 -16.44
N CYS A 167 -5.25 4.67 -17.46
CA CYS A 167 -6.25 5.06 -18.46
C CYS A 167 -7.68 5.09 -17.89
N CYS A 168 -7.94 4.42 -16.76
CA CYS A 168 -9.25 4.36 -16.12
C CYS A 168 -9.44 5.42 -15.04
N GLY A 169 -8.41 6.21 -14.70
CA GLY A 169 -8.51 7.26 -13.69
C GLY A 169 -7.19 7.60 -13.02
N THR A 170 -7.26 8.33 -11.91
CA THR A 170 -6.04 8.61 -11.11
C THR A 170 -5.59 7.31 -10.46
N PHE A 171 -4.31 6.97 -10.62
CA PHE A 171 -3.77 5.71 -10.12
C PHE A 171 -2.41 5.90 -9.46
N ASN A 172 -2.34 6.57 -8.30
CA ASN A 172 -1.08 6.60 -7.53
C ASN A 172 -1.01 5.38 -6.63
N PHE A 173 0.07 4.60 -6.67
CA PHE A 173 0.18 3.43 -5.79
C PHE A 173 1.57 3.19 -5.22
N LEU A 174 1.58 2.43 -4.13
CA LEU A 174 2.75 1.78 -3.55
C LEU A 174 2.51 0.27 -3.54
N LEU A 175 3.49 -0.51 -3.98
CA LEU A 175 3.46 -1.97 -3.99
C LEU A 175 4.78 -2.51 -3.45
N SER A 176 4.75 -3.51 -2.57
CA SER A 176 5.96 -4.19 -2.11
C SER A 176 5.72 -5.66 -1.86
N ASN A 177 6.74 -6.47 -2.13
CA ASN A 177 6.80 -7.89 -1.74
C ASN A 177 7.87 -8.17 -0.68
N GLY A 178 8.34 -7.12 0.00
CA GLY A 178 9.41 -7.16 1.00
C GLY A 178 10.83 -7.13 0.44
N SER A 179 11.02 -7.37 -0.87
CA SER A 179 12.33 -7.28 -1.52
C SER A 179 12.55 -5.94 -2.23
N ALA A 180 11.49 -5.35 -2.79
CA ALA A 180 11.51 -4.01 -3.38
C ALA A 180 10.23 -3.24 -3.04
N LEU A 181 10.27 -1.92 -3.23
CA LEU A 181 9.12 -1.03 -3.16
C LEU A 181 8.97 -0.38 -4.54
N TRP A 182 7.85 -0.65 -5.20
CA TRP A 182 7.46 0.01 -6.44
C TRP A 182 6.48 1.13 -6.13
N SER A 183 6.65 2.24 -6.84
CA SER A 183 5.75 3.38 -6.79
C SER A 183 5.38 3.82 -8.20
N HIS A 184 4.14 4.26 -8.37
CA HIS A 184 3.64 4.85 -9.61
C HIS A 184 2.82 6.08 -9.28
N ALA A 185 2.91 7.09 -10.14
CA ALA A 185 2.20 8.35 -9.98
C ALA A 185 1.51 8.76 -11.27
N SER A 186 0.18 8.91 -11.22
CA SER A 186 -0.61 9.62 -12.22
C SER A 186 -0.77 11.10 -11.89
N THR A 187 -0.62 11.47 -10.60
CA THR A 187 -0.66 12.86 -10.14
C THR A 187 0.55 13.18 -9.25
N SER A 188 0.35 13.51 -7.97
CA SER A 188 1.41 13.95 -7.06
C SER A 188 1.92 12.80 -6.20
N LEU A 189 3.18 12.45 -6.38
CA LEU A 189 3.94 11.58 -5.48
C LEU A 189 5.38 12.11 -5.39
N TYR A 190 5.92 12.14 -4.18
CA TYR A 190 7.25 12.69 -3.90
C TYR A 190 8.11 11.61 -3.27
N TYR A 191 9.41 11.64 -3.57
CA TYR A 191 10.38 10.75 -2.94
C TYR A 191 11.59 11.54 -2.46
N ILE A 192 12.25 11.01 -1.43
CA ILE A 192 13.50 11.51 -0.90
C ILE A 192 14.44 10.31 -0.80
N GLU A 193 15.60 10.40 -1.41
CA GLU A 193 16.66 9.42 -1.24
C GLU A 193 17.65 9.95 -0.20
N ARG A 194 17.92 9.17 0.85
CA ARG A 194 18.94 9.48 1.84
C ARG A 194 20.16 8.59 1.60
N ARG A 195 21.32 9.19 1.38
CA ARG A 195 22.61 8.52 1.27
C ARG A 195 23.56 9.02 2.35
N HIS A 196 24.42 8.14 2.83
CA HIS A 196 25.52 8.51 3.73
C HIS A 196 26.50 9.47 3.02
N PRO A 197 27.18 10.40 3.74
CA PRO A 197 27.03 10.75 5.15
C PRO A 197 25.89 11.76 5.35
N PHE A 198 25.12 11.59 6.43
CA PHE A 198 24.07 12.56 6.79
C PHE A 198 24.73 13.87 7.21
N GLY A 199 24.54 14.93 6.42
CA GLY A 199 24.81 16.32 6.80
C GLY A 199 23.55 16.99 7.33
#